data_AF-A0A9D1N3W1-F1
#
_entry.id   AF-A0A9D1N3W1-F1
#
_cell.length_a   1.000
_cell.length_b   1.000
_cell.length_c   1.000
_cell.angle_alpha   90.00
_cell.angle_beta   90.00
_cell.angle_gamma   90.00
#
_symmetry.space_group_name_H-M   'P 1'
#
loop_
_entity.id
_entity.type
_entity.pdbx_description
1 polymer ?
#
loop_
_entity_poly.entity_id
_entity_poly.type
_entity_poly.pdbx_seq_one_letter_code
_entity_poly.pdbx_strand_id
1 'polypeptide(L)' 'MIDYELAARIDHTLLKPEATRADILRACAEGRALRAASVCVNSCWAAAAAQALAGSGVRTCCVVGFPLGAM' A
#
# COMPACT_ATOMS: atom_id res chain seq x y z
N MET A 1 -4.73 13.55 -17.83
CA MET A 1 -4.33 14.23 -16.58
C MET A 1 -4.63 13.29 -15.42
N ILE A 2 -3.73 13.17 -14.44
CA ILE A 2 -4.00 12.39 -13.23
C ILE A 2 -4.79 13.27 -12.27
N ASP A 3 -5.93 12.76 -11.79
CA ASP A 3 -6.76 13.43 -10.79
C ASP A 3 -6.24 13.10 -9.38
N TYR A 4 -5.43 14.01 -8.83
CA TYR A 4 -4.81 13.85 -7.52
C TYR A 4 -5.81 13.99 -6.36
N GLU A 5 -6.92 14.70 -6.54
CA GLU A 5 -7.99 14.82 -5.53
C GLU A 5 -8.70 13.48 -5.35
N LEU A 6 -8.95 12.77 -6.46
CA LEU A 6 -9.47 11.41 -6.43
C LEU A 6 -8.44 10.44 -5.85
N ALA A 7 -7.18 10.51 -6.28
CA ALA A 7 -6.13 9.61 -5.80
C ALA A 7 -5.91 9.72 -4.28
N ALA A 8 -5.97 10.93 -3.71
CA ALA A 8 -5.87 11.18 -2.27
C ALA A 8 -7.01 10.55 -1.44
N ARG A 9 -8.02 9.96 -2.08
CA ARG A 9 -9.14 9.22 -1.46
C ARG A 9 -9.08 7.71 -1.72
N ILE A 10 -8.03 7.21 -2.38
CA ILE A 10 -7.88 5.81 -2.77
C ILE A 10 -6.76 5.16 -1.97
N ASP A 11 -7.01 3.93 -1.51
CA ASP A 11 -5.99 3.03 -0.98
C ASP A 11 -5.42 2.16 -2.10
N HIS A 12 -4.17 2.44 -2.50
CA HIS A 12 -3.49 1.66 -3.52
C HIS A 12 -3.14 0.27 -2.96
N THR A 13 -3.84 -0.76 -3.42
CA THR A 13 -3.90 -2.05 -2.72
C THR A 13 -3.16 -3.16 -3.47
N LEU A 14 -2.33 -3.92 -2.75
CA LEU A 14 -1.69 -5.14 -3.23
C LEU A 14 -1.76 -6.27 -2.18
N LEU A 15 -2.74 -7.16 -2.36
CA LEU A 15 -3.01 -8.29 -1.46
C LEU A 15 -2.88 -9.66 -2.14
N LYS A 16 -2.22 -9.73 -3.30
CA LYS A 16 -1.99 -11.01 -3.98
C LYS A 16 -1.09 -11.90 -3.11
N PRO A 17 -1.43 -13.19 -2.90
CA PRO A 17 -0.64 -14.07 -2.04
C PRO A 17 0.79 -14.29 -2.58
N GLU A 18 0.98 -14.19 -3.89
CA GLU A 18 2.28 -14.33 -4.55
C GLU A 18 3.07 -13.01 -4.62
N ALA A 19 2.56 -11.92 -4.02
CA ALA A 19 3.22 -10.63 -4.06
C ALA A 19 4.61 -10.72 -3.42
N THR A 20 5.62 -10.34 -4.20
CA THR A 20 7.01 -10.33 -3.72
C THR A 20 7.34 -8.99 -3.07
N ARG A 21 8.46 -8.94 -2.34
CA ARG A 21 8.97 -7.67 -1.80
C ARG A 21 9.16 -6.61 -2.88
N ALA A 22 9.60 -7.01 -4.08
CA ALA A 22 9.78 -6.09 -5.20
C ALA A 22 8.44 -5.50 -5.66
N ASP A 23 7.37 -6.29 -5.69
CA ASP A 23 6.03 -5.82 -6.01
C ASP A 23 5.51 -4.83 -4.96
N ILE A 24 5.76 -5.09 -3.67
CA ILE A 24 5.40 -4.16 -2.59
C ILE A 24 6.12 -2.82 -2.76
N LEU A 25 7.43 -2.84 -3.03
CA LEU A 25 8.21 -1.60 -3.23
C LEU A 25 7.74 -0.84 -4.47
N ARG A 26 7.39 -1.56 -5.54
CA ARG A 26 6.80 -0.97 -6.74
C ARG A 26 5.44 -0.33 -6.45
N ALA A 27 4.54 -1.03 -5.74
CA ALA A 27 3.26 -0.48 -5.32
C ALA A 27 3.44 0.76 -4.42
N CYS A 28 4.44 0.75 -3.54
CA CYS A 28 4.78 1.94 -2.75
C CYS A 28 5.24 3.11 -3.64
N ALA A 29 6.09 2.87 -4.63
CA ALA A 29 6.51 3.90 -5.59
C ALA A 29 5.33 4.45 -6.42
N GLU A 30 4.44 3.57 -6.88
CA GLU A 30 3.21 3.94 -7.60
C GLU A 30 2.29 4.80 -6.71
N GLY A 31 2.03 4.35 -5.47
CA GLY A 31 1.22 5.10 -4.49
C GLY A 31 1.79 6.48 -4.17
N ARG A 32 3.13 6.60 -4.10
CA ARG A 32 3.83 7.89 -3.95
C ARG A 32 3.65 8.80 -5.16
N ALA A 33 3.83 8.27 -6.37
CA ALA A 33 3.68 9.03 -7.60
C ALA A 33 2.24 9.55 -7.77
N LEU A 34 1.25 8.74 -7.37
CA LEU A 34 -0.16 9.09 -7.42
C LEU A 34 -0.64 9.96 -6.26
N ARG A 35 0.16 10.13 -5.20
CA ARG A 35 -0.25 10.76 -3.94
C ARG A 35 -1.51 10.10 -3.36
N ALA A 36 -1.51 8.77 -3.39
CA ALA A 36 -2.62 7.97 -2.86
C ALA A 36 -2.85 8.24 -1.35
N ALA A 37 -4.06 7.96 -0.86
CA ALA A 37 -4.38 8.11 0.56
C ALA A 37 -3.52 7.21 1.44
N SER A 38 -3.34 5.96 0.99
CA SER A 38 -2.47 4.97 1.59
C SER A 38 -2.06 3.90 0.57
N VAL A 39 -1.10 3.05 0.95
CA VAL A 39 -0.84 1.77 0.27
C VAL A 39 -1.26 0.65 1.22
N CYS A 40 -2.17 -0.20 0.75
CA CYS A 40 -2.72 -1.32 1.52
C CYS A 40 -2.04 -2.64 1.12
N VAL A 41 -1.44 -3.32 2.10
CA VAL A 41 -0.68 -4.56 1.90
C VAL A 41 -1.07 -5.64 2.92
N ASN A 42 -0.64 -6.89 2.70
CA ASN A 42 -0.74 -7.93 3.72
C ASN A 42 0.12 -7.54 4.95
N SER A 43 -0.31 -7.89 6.17
CA SER A 43 0.37 -7.52 7.42
C SER A 43 1.85 -7.92 7.45
N CYS A 44 2.24 -9.02 6.79
CA CYS A 44 3.64 -9.42 6.66
C CYS A 44 4.53 -8.38 5.96
N TRP A 45 3.94 -7.50 5.15
CA TRP A 45 4.63 -6.45 4.40
C TRP A 45 4.53 -5.06 5.06
N ALA A 46 3.78 -4.91 6.16
CA ALA A 46 3.51 -3.61 6.76
C ALA A 46 4.80 -2.84 7.13
N ALA A 47 5.80 -3.52 7.68
CA ALA A 47 7.09 -2.90 8.00
C ALA A 47 7.86 -2.43 6.75
N ALA A 48 7.86 -3.23 5.68
CA ALA A 48 8.52 -2.88 4.43
C ALA A 48 7.84 -1.70 3.73
N ALA A 49 6.50 -1.69 3.70
CA ALA A 49 5.71 -0.59 3.16
C ALA A 49 5.91 0.70 3.97
N ALA A 50 5.91 0.63 5.30
CA ALA A 50 6.15 1.77 6.17
C ALA A 50 7.53 2.41 5.95
N GLN A 51 8.57 1.59 5.79
CA GLN A 51 9.90 2.09 5.45
C GLN A 51 9.93 2.74 4.05
N ALA A 52 9.30 2.12 3.06
CA ALA A 52 9.29 2.62 1.69
C ALA A 52 8.47 3.91 1.49
N LEU A 53 7.46 4.14 2.34
CA LEU A 53 6.59 5.32 2.32
C LEU A 53 7.01 6.42 3.30
N ALA A 54 8.08 6.20 4.06
CA ALA A 54 8.58 7.20 5.01
C ALA A 54 8.84 8.55 4.32
N GLY A 55 8.23 9.62 4.86
CA GLY A 55 8.36 10.97 4.34
C GLY A 55 7.60 11.27 3.05
N SER A 56 6.78 10.35 2.52
CA SER A 56 6.06 10.58 1.26
C SER A 56 4.69 11.24 1.40
N GLY A 57 4.15 11.34 2.62
CA GLY A 57 2.78 11.78 2.87
C GLY A 57 1.69 10.74 2.58
N VAL A 58 2.07 9.58 2.03
CA VAL A 58 1.17 8.43 1.79
C VAL A 58 1.22 7.51 3.00
N ARG A 59 0.06 7.13 3.53
CA ARG A 59 -0.02 6.27 4.73
C ARG A 59 0.27 4.81 4.38
N THR A 60 0.74 4.05 5.36
CA THR A 60 0.76 2.58 5.26
C THR A 60 -0.54 2.03 5.83
N CYS A 61 -1.21 1.17 5.08
CA CYS A 61 -2.39 0.43 5.50
C CYS A 61 -2.06 -1.07 5.40
N CYS A 62 -2.57 -1.88 6.33
CA CYS A 62 -2.45 -3.32 6.22
C CYS A 62 -3.69 -4.04 6.73
N VAL A 63 -3.95 -5.21 6.14
CA VAL A 63 -5.06 -6.07 6.55
C VAL A 63 -4.64 -7.03 7.66
N VAL A 64 -5.57 -7.35 8.57
CA VAL A 64 -5.37 -8.30 9.68
C VAL A 64 -6.43 -9.40 9.57
N GLY A 65 -6.01 -10.65 9.78
CA GLY A 65 -6.88 -11.83 9.62
C GLY A 65 -7.29 -12.14 8.17
N PHE A 66 -6.84 -11.39 7.18
CA PHE A 66 -7.23 -11.56 5.78
C PHE A 66 -6.59 -12.80 5.12
N PRO A 67 -7.30 -13.51 4.20
CA PRO A 67 -8.66 -13.24 3.75
C PRO A 67 -9.76 -13.93 4.59
N LEU A 68 -9.40 -14.92 5.40
CA LEU A 68 -10.37 -15.85 6.00
C LEU A 68 -10.98 -15.37 7.34
N GLY A 69 -10.37 -14.41 8.01
CA GLY A 69 -10.86 -13.80 9.24
C GLY A 69 -10.59 -14.58 10.53
N ALA A 70 -9.68 -15.57 10.52
CA ALA A 70 -9.28 -16.31 11.71
C ALA A 70 -7.98 -15.74 12.30
N MET A 71 -7.91 -15.63 13.62
CA MET A 71 -6.80 -15.04 14.37
C MET A 71 -6.34 -15.95 15.50
#